data_AF-A0ABD3EUT0-F1
#
_entry.id   AF-A0ABD3EUT0-F1
#
_cell.length_a   1.000
_cell.length_b   1.000
_cell.length_c   1.000
_cell.angle_alpha   90.00
_cell.angle_beta   90.00
_cell.angle_gamma   90.00
#
_symmetry.space_group_name_H-M   'P 1'
#
loop_
_entity.id
_entity.type
_entity.pdbx_description
1 polymer ?
#
loop_
_entity_poly.entity_id
_entity_poly.type
_entity_poly.pdbx_seq_one_letter_code
_entity_poly.pdbx_strand_id
1 'polypeptide(L)'
;MGRITSRDTMAAGIPWSFAPILDKSSNPLWARTYETFGEDPYTISVMADAVVRGMQSINGSAACLKHFIAYSKTPTGHDKDGVTLTDFDPLNYFAPRFKAGFDAGALTTMENYISVNGVPTIANPKLMTDLLRNDFGFDGVSVSDYAEINQLKDFHRTARSEDEATKQSLERTTLDMSMIASDDSFINGTKLLLERNPDILSRIQTSARRVVKLKVQLGLYDNALPGEEYLDLVGNVDDVAAALEMARESIILLQNNDRTLPLSTNASIFLTGHTADRIAYRCGGWSVSGKQTTSTYDISDDAVPHGISVKDGLEAIAAKELAAKSEYTIAVIGEQPYHEKTGDLDDLALPAGQIEYVKEIASTGTKVILVLFEGRPRLLGELP
;
A
#
# COMPACT_ATOMS: atom_id res chain seq x y z
N MET A 1 5.89 -13.18 -3.47
CA MET A 1 5.45 -11.80 -3.77
C MET A 1 6.59 -10.92 -4.30
N GLY A 2 7.51 -10.40 -3.47
CA GLY A 2 8.48 -9.36 -3.89
C GLY A 2 9.30 -9.64 -5.17
N ARG A 3 9.78 -10.87 -5.36
CA ARG A 3 10.53 -11.26 -6.56
C ARG A 3 9.71 -11.17 -7.85
N ILE A 4 8.49 -11.73 -7.84
CA ILE A 4 7.57 -11.70 -9.00
C ILE A 4 7.20 -10.24 -9.31
N THR A 5 6.81 -9.47 -8.29
CA THR A 5 6.51 -8.04 -8.44
C THR A 5 7.65 -7.27 -9.08
N SER A 6 8.88 -7.44 -8.58
CA SER A 6 10.03 -6.71 -9.13
C SER A 6 10.40 -7.15 -10.54
N ARG A 7 10.30 -8.45 -10.85
CA ARG A 7 10.57 -8.98 -12.20
C ARG A 7 9.59 -8.41 -13.22
N ASP A 8 8.30 -8.40 -12.89
CA ASP A 8 7.25 -7.96 -13.81
C ASP A 8 7.23 -6.43 -13.95
N THR A 9 7.57 -5.71 -12.88
CA THR A 9 7.78 -4.26 -12.94
C THR A 9 8.99 -3.94 -13.84
N MET A 10 10.07 -4.71 -13.72
CA MET A 10 11.24 -4.60 -14.61
C MET A 10 10.91 -4.94 -16.05
N ALA A 11 10.03 -5.91 -16.32
CA ALA A 11 9.59 -6.23 -17.68
C ALA A 11 8.96 -5.02 -18.40
N ALA A 12 8.41 -4.06 -17.65
CA ALA A 12 7.89 -2.79 -18.17
C ALA A 12 8.96 -1.67 -18.28
N GLY A 13 10.24 -1.97 -18.06
CA GLY A 13 11.32 -0.98 -18.04
C GLY A 13 11.39 -0.15 -16.76
N ILE A 14 10.72 -0.57 -15.68
CA ILE A 14 10.59 0.19 -14.43
C ILE A 14 11.49 -0.43 -13.35
N PRO A 15 12.63 0.20 -12.99
CA PRO A 15 13.60 -0.38 -12.06
C PRO A 15 13.34 -0.02 -10.59
N TRP A 16 12.35 0.81 -10.30
CA TRP A 16 12.13 1.33 -8.96
C TRP A 16 10.66 1.23 -8.57
N SER A 17 10.38 0.46 -7.52
CA SER A 17 9.02 0.23 -7.03
C SER A 17 8.82 0.83 -5.64
N PHE A 18 7.71 1.54 -5.46
CA PHE A 18 7.35 2.18 -4.19
C PHE A 18 6.71 1.19 -3.19
N ALA A 19 7.49 0.18 -2.84
CA ALA A 19 7.13 -0.91 -1.94
C ALA A 19 8.39 -1.48 -1.23
N PRO A 20 8.23 -2.16 -0.08
CA PRO A 20 6.97 -2.43 0.63
C PRO A 20 6.47 -1.25 1.47
N ILE A 21 5.17 -1.30 1.78
CA ILE A 21 4.57 -0.49 2.83
C ILE A 21 4.83 -1.17 4.16
N LEU A 22 5.51 -0.44 5.02
CA LEU A 22 5.89 -0.87 6.35
C LEU A 22 5.12 -0.08 7.39
N ASP A 23 3.91 0.38 7.08
CA ASP A 23 3.01 1.00 8.03
C ASP A 23 2.35 -0.03 8.97
N LYS A 24 1.88 0.41 10.15
CA LYS A 24 1.32 -0.48 11.21
C LYS A 24 -0.11 -0.03 11.35
N SER A 25 -1.05 -0.91 11.05
CA SER A 25 -2.44 -0.61 11.34
C SER A 25 -2.57 -0.35 12.85
N SER A 26 -2.90 0.89 13.20
CA SER A 26 -3.06 1.34 14.59
C SER A 26 -4.47 1.84 14.86
N ASN A 27 -5.18 2.20 13.79
CA ASN A 27 -6.57 2.58 13.83
C ASN A 27 -7.26 1.89 12.64
N PRO A 28 -8.22 0.98 12.87
CA PRO A 28 -8.90 0.25 11.80
C PRO A 28 -9.75 1.15 10.90
N LEU A 29 -10.09 2.38 11.32
CA LEU A 29 -10.75 3.36 10.44
C LEU A 29 -9.84 3.84 9.32
N TRP A 30 -8.52 3.62 9.41
CA TRP A 30 -7.57 4.10 8.40
C TRP A 30 -7.74 3.41 7.06
N ALA A 31 -7.93 4.22 6.02
CA ALA A 31 -8.19 3.80 4.65
C ALA A 31 -7.05 3.02 4.00
N ARG A 32 -5.87 3.02 4.61
CA ARG A 32 -4.67 2.34 4.09
C ARG A 32 -4.32 1.09 4.90
N THR A 33 -5.25 0.58 5.71
CA THR A 33 -5.02 -0.62 6.55
C THR A 33 -4.64 -1.85 5.72
N TYR A 34 -5.32 -2.11 4.60
CA TYR A 34 -5.01 -3.25 3.71
C TYR A 34 -3.62 -3.20 3.08
N GLU A 35 -2.99 -2.03 3.04
CA GLU A 35 -1.64 -1.87 2.51
C GLU A 35 -0.57 -2.43 3.46
N THR A 36 -0.93 -2.64 4.73
CA THR A 36 0.00 -3.06 5.80
C THR A 36 0.06 -4.57 5.96
N PHE A 37 1.10 -5.07 6.63
CA PHE A 37 1.16 -6.45 7.12
C PHE A 37 0.48 -6.65 8.49
N GLY A 38 -0.46 -5.77 8.84
CA GLY A 38 -1.23 -5.82 10.09
C GLY A 38 -0.74 -4.86 11.17
N GLU A 39 -0.94 -5.26 12.43
CA GLU A 39 -0.73 -4.39 13.59
C GLU A 39 0.53 -4.72 14.42
N ASP A 40 1.22 -5.82 14.15
CA ASP A 40 2.35 -6.29 14.95
C ASP A 40 3.71 -5.84 14.36
N PRO A 41 4.50 -5.01 15.08
CA PRO A 41 5.81 -4.56 14.59
C PRO A 41 6.78 -5.69 14.23
N TYR A 42 6.72 -6.83 14.93
CA TYR A 42 7.61 -7.96 14.66
C TYR A 42 7.26 -8.63 13.33
N THR A 43 5.98 -8.96 13.12
CA THR A 43 5.47 -9.53 11.87
C THR A 43 5.79 -8.63 10.68
N ILE A 44 5.55 -7.32 10.81
CA ILE A 44 5.88 -6.35 9.76
C ILE A 44 7.39 -6.32 9.49
N SER A 45 8.25 -6.48 10.50
CA SER A 45 9.71 -6.54 10.33
C SER A 45 10.16 -7.80 9.58
N VAL A 46 9.56 -8.95 9.86
CA VAL A 46 9.82 -10.21 9.13
C VAL A 46 9.41 -10.06 7.66
N MET A 47 8.24 -9.48 7.41
CA MET A 47 7.76 -9.23 6.04
C MET A 47 8.62 -8.19 5.32
N ALA A 48 9.09 -7.16 6.01
CA ALA A 48 10.00 -6.15 5.46
C ALA A 48 11.27 -6.79 4.91
N ASP A 49 11.96 -7.61 5.71
CA ASP A 49 13.19 -8.29 5.28
C ASP A 49 12.92 -9.20 4.07
N ALA A 50 11.88 -10.04 4.14
CA ALA A 50 11.55 -10.98 3.09
C ALA A 50 11.19 -10.29 1.76
N VAL A 51 10.36 -9.24 1.81
CA VAL A 51 9.92 -8.53 0.59
C VAL A 51 11.05 -7.73 -0.03
N VAL A 52 11.86 -7.01 0.77
CA VAL A 52 13.01 -6.24 0.27
C VAL A 52 14.02 -7.16 -0.41
N ARG A 53 14.41 -8.27 0.25
CA ARG A 53 15.31 -9.26 -0.36
C ARG A 53 14.71 -9.89 -1.60
N GLY A 54 13.42 -10.17 -1.59
CA GLY A 54 12.69 -10.68 -2.75
C GLY A 54 12.76 -9.72 -3.93
N MET A 55 12.42 -8.46 -3.72
CA MET A 55 12.43 -7.43 -4.77
C MET A 55 13.82 -7.23 -5.34
N GLN A 56 14.81 -6.98 -4.48
CA GLN A 56 16.20 -6.71 -4.89
C GLN A 56 17.01 -7.98 -5.18
N SER A 57 16.37 -9.15 -5.26
CA SER A 57 16.98 -10.35 -5.86
C SER A 57 17.03 -10.27 -7.39
N ILE A 58 16.20 -9.40 -7.98
CA ILE A 58 16.29 -9.02 -9.39
C ILE A 58 17.36 -7.93 -9.50
N ASN A 59 18.45 -8.23 -10.21
CA ASN A 59 19.53 -7.26 -10.37
C ASN A 59 19.01 -6.02 -11.11
N GLY A 60 19.40 -4.84 -10.63
CA GLY A 60 18.96 -3.58 -11.22
C GLY A 60 17.60 -3.08 -10.72
N SER A 61 17.00 -3.70 -9.70
CA SER A 61 15.77 -3.22 -9.07
C SER A 61 16.00 -2.55 -7.70
N ALA A 62 15.13 -1.60 -7.35
CA ALA A 62 15.11 -0.92 -6.06
C ALA A 62 13.76 -1.06 -5.36
N ALA A 63 13.82 -1.43 -4.08
CA ALA A 63 12.71 -1.28 -3.14
C ALA A 63 12.73 0.11 -2.50
N CYS A 64 11.55 0.64 -2.20
CA CYS A 64 11.34 1.90 -1.50
C CYS A 64 10.43 1.69 -0.30
N LEU A 65 11.01 1.72 0.89
CA LEU A 65 10.24 1.57 2.12
C LEU A 65 9.33 2.78 2.30
N LYS A 66 8.05 2.56 2.64
CA LYS A 66 7.13 3.67 2.90
C LYS A 66 6.09 3.37 3.99
N HIS A 67 5.50 4.37 4.65
CA HIS A 67 5.84 5.79 4.55
C HIS A 67 6.59 6.22 5.82
N PHE A 68 7.86 6.62 5.65
CA PHE A 68 8.77 6.92 6.75
C PHE A 68 8.41 8.27 7.39
N ILE A 69 7.98 8.37 8.64
CA ILE A 69 7.57 7.32 9.58
C ILE A 69 6.34 7.76 10.39
N ALA A 70 5.64 6.81 11.03
CA ALA A 70 4.50 7.03 11.92
C ALA A 70 3.20 7.52 11.27
N TYR A 71 3.14 7.52 9.93
CA TYR A 71 1.96 7.89 9.15
C TYR A 71 0.69 7.17 9.61
N SER A 72 0.80 5.86 9.83
CA SER A 72 -0.32 4.99 10.19
C SER A 72 -0.82 5.11 11.63
N LYS A 73 -0.29 6.02 12.45
CA LYS A 73 -0.77 6.21 13.81
C LYS A 73 -2.17 6.85 13.85
N THR A 74 -2.49 7.69 12.87
CA THR A 74 -3.80 8.33 12.61
C THR A 74 -4.80 8.28 13.78
N PRO A 75 -4.78 9.29 14.68
CA PRO A 75 -5.63 9.31 15.88
C PRO A 75 -7.13 9.26 15.58
N THR A 76 -7.56 9.85 14.45
CA THR A 76 -8.96 9.90 14.01
C THR A 76 -9.34 8.75 13.08
N GLY A 77 -8.35 8.11 12.46
CA GLY A 77 -8.59 7.16 11.36
C GLY A 77 -8.53 7.81 9.99
N HIS A 78 -8.53 9.14 9.89
CA HIS A 78 -8.49 9.82 8.61
C HIS A 78 -7.08 9.85 8.05
N ASP A 79 -6.99 9.71 6.74
CA ASP A 79 -5.73 9.75 6.05
C ASP A 79 -5.10 11.15 6.12
N LYS A 80 -3.77 11.19 6.32
CA LYS A 80 -2.95 12.41 6.44
C LYS A 80 -3.20 13.25 7.70
N ASP A 81 -3.84 12.67 8.71
CA ASP A 81 -4.01 13.33 10.01
C ASP A 81 -2.70 13.36 10.80
N GLY A 82 -2.37 14.56 11.30
CA GLY A 82 -1.21 14.77 12.17
C GLY A 82 -1.30 14.00 13.48
N VAL A 83 -0.15 13.77 14.11
CA VAL A 83 -0.03 12.93 15.30
C VAL A 83 0.79 13.60 16.38
N THR A 84 0.41 13.39 17.64
CA THR A 84 1.26 13.66 18.81
C THR A 84 1.76 12.34 19.37
N LEU A 85 3.07 12.19 19.49
CA LEU A 85 3.76 10.98 19.93
C LEU A 85 4.85 11.30 20.94
N THR A 86 5.05 10.39 21.89
CA THR A 86 6.27 10.40 22.70
C THR A 86 7.43 9.86 21.89
N ASP A 87 8.68 10.14 22.26
CA ASP A 87 9.84 9.53 21.57
C ASP A 87 9.87 8.00 21.68
N PHE A 88 9.19 7.43 22.68
CA PHE A 88 9.03 6.00 22.82
C PHE A 88 8.28 5.39 21.63
N ASP A 89 7.24 6.04 21.13
CA ASP A 89 6.36 5.45 20.11
C ASP A 89 7.08 5.23 18.77
N PRO A 90 7.69 6.26 18.12
CA PRO A 90 8.44 6.09 16.89
C PRO A 90 9.53 5.03 17.01
N LEU A 91 10.26 5.00 18.13
CA LEU A 91 11.41 4.12 18.30
C LEU A 91 11.03 2.64 18.55
N ASN A 92 9.89 2.37 19.20
CA ASN A 92 9.53 1.01 19.57
C ASN A 92 8.48 0.37 18.65
N TYR A 93 7.56 1.17 18.09
CA TYR A 93 6.45 0.63 17.30
C TYR A 93 6.60 0.87 15.81
N PHE A 94 7.34 1.91 15.40
CA PHE A 94 7.44 2.28 13.99
C PHE A 94 8.83 2.05 13.41
N ALA A 95 9.90 2.29 14.16
CA ALA A 95 11.29 2.20 13.70
C ALA A 95 11.76 0.76 13.40
N PRO A 96 11.43 -0.28 14.19
CA PRO A 96 12.04 -1.61 14.03
C PRO A 96 11.87 -2.22 12.63
N ARG A 97 10.71 -2.02 12.01
CA ARG A 97 10.40 -2.51 10.65
C ARG A 97 11.13 -1.76 9.54
N PHE A 98 11.30 -0.44 9.64
CA PHE A 98 12.13 0.31 8.70
C PHE A 98 13.59 -0.10 8.86
N LYS A 99 14.04 -0.30 10.11
CA LYS A 99 15.36 -0.88 10.37
C LYS A 99 15.54 -2.23 9.69
N ALA A 100 14.57 -3.14 9.81
CA ALA A 100 14.61 -4.44 9.16
C ALA A 100 14.71 -4.32 7.63
N GLY A 101 13.94 -3.42 7.01
CA GLY A 101 14.04 -3.16 5.58
C GLY A 101 15.39 -2.54 5.16
N PHE A 102 15.95 -1.63 5.95
CA PHE A 102 17.27 -1.04 5.71
C PHE A 102 18.39 -2.09 5.88
N ASP A 103 18.34 -2.90 6.93
CA ASP A 103 19.27 -4.01 7.18
C ASP A 103 19.19 -5.09 6.08
N ALA A 104 18.00 -5.27 5.48
CA ALA A 104 17.80 -6.12 4.30
C ALA A 104 18.38 -5.53 3.00
N GLY A 105 18.81 -4.27 3.03
CA GLY A 105 19.50 -3.60 1.94
C GLY A 105 18.64 -2.70 1.08
N ALA A 106 17.44 -2.29 1.54
CA ALA A 106 16.57 -1.39 0.77
C ALA A 106 17.35 -0.15 0.27
N LEU A 107 17.23 0.15 -1.02
CA LEU A 107 17.99 1.22 -1.65
C LEU A 107 17.38 2.61 -1.46
N THR A 108 16.06 2.68 -1.22
CA THR A 108 15.36 3.95 -1.08
C THR A 108 14.31 3.92 0.05
N THR A 109 13.88 5.10 0.48
CA THR A 109 12.73 5.28 1.38
C THR A 109 11.90 6.46 0.92
N MET A 110 10.60 6.41 1.17
CA MET A 110 9.65 7.48 0.92
C MET A 110 9.21 8.09 2.24
N GLU A 111 9.15 9.41 2.26
CA GLU A 111 8.65 10.24 3.35
C GLU A 111 7.09 10.19 3.41
N ASN A 112 6.40 10.93 4.31
CA ASN A 112 4.95 10.87 4.46
C ASN A 112 4.24 12.23 4.63
N TYR A 113 2.91 12.22 4.55
CA TYR A 113 2.10 13.44 4.56
C TYR A 113 1.91 14.15 5.91
N ILE A 114 2.26 13.53 7.03
CA ILE A 114 1.77 13.98 8.35
C ILE A 114 2.74 14.91 9.06
N SER A 115 2.19 15.69 9.99
CA SER A 115 3.00 16.32 11.03
C SER A 115 3.11 15.41 12.25
N VAL A 116 4.32 15.31 12.79
CA VAL A 116 4.59 14.62 14.07
C VAL A 116 4.97 15.67 15.10
N ASN A 117 4.19 15.75 16.18
CA ASN A 117 4.32 16.76 17.24
C ASN A 117 4.32 18.21 16.68
N GLY A 118 3.46 18.46 15.68
CA GLY A 118 3.30 19.77 15.05
C GLY A 118 4.37 20.14 14.01
N VAL A 119 5.30 19.23 13.69
CA VAL A 119 6.32 19.45 12.65
C VAL A 119 6.07 18.51 11.47
N PRO A 120 5.77 19.04 10.26
CA PRO A 120 5.61 18.24 9.04
C PRO A 120 6.85 17.37 8.78
N THR A 121 6.66 16.07 8.50
CA THR A 121 7.77 15.12 8.34
C THR A 121 8.77 15.59 7.27
N ILE A 122 8.29 16.15 6.15
CA ILE A 122 9.08 16.66 5.02
C ILE A 122 10.04 17.81 5.41
N ALA A 123 9.77 18.47 6.53
CA ALA A 123 10.57 19.55 7.10
C ALA A 123 11.06 19.25 8.54
N ASN A 124 11.03 17.98 8.96
CA ASN A 124 11.36 17.55 10.33
C ASN A 124 12.80 17.01 10.44
N PRO A 125 13.78 17.79 10.96
CA PRO A 125 15.17 17.34 11.09
C PRO A 125 15.33 16.14 12.02
N LYS A 126 14.51 16.04 13.08
CA LYS A 126 14.61 14.94 14.05
C LYS A 126 14.32 13.60 13.38
N LEU A 127 13.35 13.55 12.47
CA LEU A 127 12.99 12.31 11.77
C LEU A 127 13.85 12.10 10.53
N MET A 128 13.97 13.12 9.68
CA MET A 128 14.59 12.99 8.37
C MET A 128 16.11 13.16 8.36
N THR A 129 16.70 13.67 9.43
CA THR A 129 18.16 13.79 9.58
C THR A 129 18.64 12.92 10.72
N ASP A 130 18.20 13.18 11.95
CA ASP A 130 18.72 12.47 13.13
C ASP A 130 18.35 10.99 13.08
N LEU A 131 17.06 10.65 13.02
CA LEU A 131 16.64 9.25 12.96
C LEU A 131 17.06 8.56 11.66
N LEU A 132 16.72 9.13 10.49
CA LEU A 132 16.98 8.49 9.20
C LEU A 132 18.48 8.35 8.89
N ARG A 133 19.27 9.41 9.04
CA ARG A 133 20.66 9.42 8.59
C ARG A 133 21.64 9.10 9.71
N ASN A 134 21.45 9.64 10.91
CA ASN A 134 22.41 9.46 11.99
C ASN A 134 22.18 8.15 12.76
N ASP A 135 20.95 7.88 13.18
CA ASP A 135 20.62 6.71 14.01
C ASP A 135 20.54 5.43 13.17
N PHE A 136 19.82 5.45 12.04
CA PHE A 136 19.76 4.30 11.12
C PHE A 136 20.99 4.18 10.21
N GLY A 137 21.75 5.24 10.00
CA GLY A 137 22.87 5.22 9.05
C GLY A 137 22.43 5.08 7.59
N PHE A 138 21.20 5.45 7.24
CA PHE A 138 20.68 5.21 5.89
C PHE A 138 21.33 6.13 4.84
N ASP A 139 22.07 5.54 3.91
CA ASP A 139 22.77 6.25 2.82
C ASP A 139 22.14 6.00 1.42
N GLY A 140 20.90 5.53 1.40
CA GLY A 140 20.09 5.42 0.18
C GLY A 140 19.37 6.72 -0.16
N VAL A 141 18.52 6.70 -1.19
CA VAL A 141 17.74 7.86 -1.62
C VAL A 141 16.49 8.02 -0.75
N SER A 142 16.25 9.23 -0.23
CA SER A 142 14.97 9.62 0.36
C SER A 142 14.18 10.48 -0.64
N VAL A 143 12.98 10.02 -0.99
CA VAL A 143 12.06 10.74 -1.89
C VAL A 143 10.86 11.26 -1.11
N SER A 144 10.30 12.41 -1.48
CA SER A 144 9.04 12.87 -0.89
C SER A 144 7.90 11.98 -1.33
N ASP A 145 6.80 11.96 -0.58
CA ASP A 145 5.53 11.53 -1.18
C ASP A 145 4.99 12.61 -2.14
N TYR A 146 3.89 12.32 -2.83
CA TYR A 146 3.38 13.13 -3.93
C TYR A 146 3.06 14.57 -3.51
N ALA A 147 3.75 15.53 -4.14
CA ALA A 147 3.60 16.97 -3.91
C ALA A 147 3.82 17.43 -2.45
N GLU A 148 4.45 16.63 -1.59
CA GLU A 148 4.49 16.90 -0.14
C GLU A 148 5.25 18.18 0.23
N ILE A 149 6.27 18.56 -0.54
CA ILE A 149 6.93 19.85 -0.34
C ILE A 149 5.92 21.00 -0.47
N ASN A 150 5.04 20.97 -1.46
CA ASN A 150 4.01 22.01 -1.66
C ASN A 150 2.97 22.00 -0.52
N GLN A 151 2.74 20.84 0.12
CA GLN A 151 1.85 20.75 1.28
C GLN A 151 2.34 21.54 2.49
N LEU A 152 3.63 21.88 2.60
CA LEU A 152 4.11 22.84 3.60
C LEU A 152 3.39 24.19 3.52
N LYS A 153 3.04 24.62 2.30
CA LYS A 153 2.25 25.82 2.03
C LYS A 153 0.75 25.54 2.07
N ASP A 154 0.30 24.48 1.39
CA ASP A 154 -1.11 24.29 1.09
C ASP A 154 -1.91 23.64 2.22
N PHE A 155 -1.31 22.71 2.95
CA PHE A 155 -1.98 21.97 4.03
C PHE A 155 -1.43 22.35 5.41
N HIS A 156 -0.11 22.21 5.62
CA HIS A 156 0.52 22.43 6.93
C HIS A 156 0.62 23.91 7.32
N ARG A 157 0.53 24.82 6.35
CA ARG A 157 0.61 26.29 6.54
C ARG A 157 1.89 26.75 7.26
N THR A 158 3.00 26.02 7.10
CA THR A 158 4.31 26.39 7.66
C THR A 158 5.16 27.20 6.70
N ALA A 159 4.80 27.24 5.41
CA ALA A 159 5.44 28.07 4.38
C ALA A 159 4.42 29.02 3.72
N ARG A 160 4.86 30.20 3.29
CA ARG A 160 4.02 31.22 2.63
C ARG A 160 4.02 31.09 1.11
N SER A 161 5.00 30.38 0.54
CA SER A 161 5.14 30.12 -0.89
C SER A 161 5.83 28.78 -1.13
N GLU A 162 5.75 28.29 -2.37
CA GLU A 162 6.45 27.10 -2.86
C GLU A 162 7.98 27.25 -2.74
N ASP A 163 8.51 28.47 -2.93
CA ASP A 163 9.93 28.77 -2.75
C ASP A 163 10.34 28.62 -1.27
N GLU A 164 9.51 29.11 -0.35
CA GLU A 164 9.76 28.97 1.09
C GLU A 164 9.64 27.51 1.53
N ALA A 165 8.67 26.77 0.98
CA ALA A 165 8.51 25.34 1.22
C ALA A 165 9.73 24.54 0.73
N THR A 166 10.19 24.81 -0.49
CA THR A 166 11.41 24.22 -1.07
C THR A 166 12.62 24.51 -0.18
N LYS A 167 12.80 25.76 0.24
CA LYS A 167 13.85 26.16 1.18
C LYS A 167 13.77 25.38 2.50
N GLN A 168 12.59 25.29 3.11
CA GLN A 168 12.41 24.56 4.37
C GLN A 168 12.81 23.08 4.23
N SER A 169 12.38 22.41 3.17
CA SER A 169 12.75 21.01 2.93
C SER A 169 14.27 20.82 2.77
N LEU A 170 14.93 21.66 1.97
CA LEU A 170 16.36 21.53 1.66
C LEU A 170 17.28 21.93 2.82
N GLU A 171 16.92 22.96 3.59
CA GLU A 171 17.75 23.45 4.69
C GLU A 171 17.55 22.64 5.98
N ARG A 172 16.36 22.07 6.20
CA ARG A 172 16.05 21.37 7.46
C ARG A 172 16.23 19.87 7.39
N THR A 173 16.14 19.26 6.20
CA THR A 173 16.14 17.80 6.08
C THR A 173 17.13 17.27 5.07
N THR A 174 17.24 15.94 5.04
CA THR A 174 18.11 15.21 4.11
C THR A 174 17.37 14.63 2.90
N LEU A 175 16.20 15.18 2.55
CA LEU A 175 15.44 14.79 1.36
C LEU A 175 16.30 14.91 0.09
N ASP A 176 16.27 13.88 -0.76
CA ASP A 176 17.12 13.82 -1.95
C ASP A 176 16.35 14.13 -3.24
N MET A 177 15.06 13.79 -3.29
CA MET A 177 14.22 13.90 -4.48
C MET A 177 12.82 14.40 -4.11
N SER A 178 12.33 15.38 -4.87
CA SER A 178 10.94 15.84 -4.81
C SER A 178 10.09 15.03 -5.80
N MET A 179 8.97 14.48 -5.32
CA MET A 179 7.95 13.83 -6.12
C MET A 179 6.85 14.83 -6.50
N ILE A 180 7.24 15.88 -7.22
CA ILE A 180 6.31 16.72 -7.98
C ILE A 180 6.50 16.42 -9.46
N ALA A 181 5.43 16.01 -10.13
CA ALA A 181 5.46 15.63 -11.54
C ALA A 181 4.65 16.57 -12.44
N SER A 182 3.94 17.54 -11.85
CA SER A 182 3.00 18.42 -12.54
C SER A 182 3.53 19.82 -12.81
N ASP A 183 4.64 20.24 -12.19
CA ASP A 183 5.20 21.58 -12.32
C ASP A 183 6.70 21.66 -11.92
N ASP A 184 7.29 22.84 -12.15
CA ASP A 184 8.71 23.13 -11.88
C ASP A 184 8.97 23.84 -10.54
N SER A 185 8.00 23.85 -9.61
CA SER A 185 8.09 24.61 -8.35
C SER A 185 9.35 24.32 -7.55
N PHE A 186 9.68 23.03 -7.36
CA PHE A 186 10.87 22.60 -6.65
C PHE A 186 12.17 23.03 -7.35
N ILE A 187 12.22 22.95 -8.68
CA ILE A 187 13.39 23.35 -9.48
C ILE A 187 13.61 24.86 -9.35
N ASN A 188 12.55 25.65 -9.51
CA ASN A 188 12.60 27.11 -9.43
C ASN A 188 12.97 27.58 -8.02
N GLY A 189 12.33 27.02 -6.99
CA GLY A 189 12.64 27.29 -5.59
C GLY A 189 14.09 26.94 -5.24
N THR A 190 14.62 25.83 -5.76
CA THR A 190 16.03 25.42 -5.55
C THR A 190 17.01 26.39 -6.20
N LYS A 191 16.75 26.83 -7.44
CA LYS A 191 17.59 27.84 -8.12
C LYS A 191 17.61 29.16 -7.36
N LEU A 192 16.43 29.64 -6.94
CA LEU A 192 16.31 30.86 -6.16
C LEU A 192 17.03 30.75 -4.81
N LEU A 193 16.96 29.58 -4.16
CA LEU A 193 17.69 29.32 -2.92
C LEU A 193 19.21 29.37 -3.14
N LEU A 194 19.71 28.76 -4.21
CA LEU A 194 21.14 28.80 -4.57
C LEU A 194 21.64 30.21 -4.86
N GLU A 195 20.85 31.03 -5.57
CA GLU A 195 21.19 32.43 -5.82
C GLU A 195 21.32 33.24 -4.52
N ARG A 196 20.44 32.97 -3.55
CA ARG A 196 20.39 33.68 -2.26
C ARG A 196 21.35 33.13 -1.21
N ASN A 197 21.68 31.84 -1.29
CA ASN A 197 22.52 31.12 -0.34
C ASN A 197 23.38 30.06 -1.07
N PRO A 198 24.51 30.46 -1.67
CA PRO A 198 25.39 29.54 -2.41
C PRO A 198 25.95 28.37 -1.56
N ASP A 199 26.01 28.50 -0.23
CA ASP A 199 26.55 27.48 0.67
C ASP A 199 25.72 26.18 0.66
N ILE A 200 24.43 26.28 0.28
CA ILE A 200 23.53 25.12 0.14
C ILE A 200 23.96 24.18 -1.00
N LEU A 201 24.87 24.60 -1.89
CA LEU A 201 25.32 23.78 -3.03
C LEU A 201 25.87 22.42 -2.57
N SER A 202 26.63 22.39 -1.48
CA SER A 202 27.18 21.15 -0.91
C SER A 202 26.08 20.16 -0.50
N ARG A 203 24.98 20.67 0.06
CA ARG A 203 23.80 19.89 0.45
C ARG A 203 23.09 19.33 -0.77
N ILE A 204 22.91 20.12 -1.83
CA ILE A 204 22.30 19.69 -3.11
C ILE A 204 23.19 18.64 -3.80
N GLN A 205 24.50 18.83 -3.82
CA GLN A 205 25.46 17.87 -4.36
C GLN A 205 25.39 16.52 -3.64
N THR A 206 25.14 16.53 -2.32
CA THR A 206 24.94 15.29 -1.55
C THR A 206 23.69 14.53 -2.03
N SER A 207 22.56 15.22 -2.21
CA SER A 207 21.34 14.62 -2.77
C SER A 207 21.58 14.07 -4.17
N ALA A 208 22.19 14.87 -5.05
CA ALA A 208 22.51 14.48 -6.42
C ALA A 208 23.42 13.24 -6.46
N ARG A 209 24.42 13.16 -5.56
CA ARG A 209 25.33 12.03 -5.48
C ARG A 209 24.60 10.74 -5.09
N ARG A 210 23.61 10.79 -4.19
CA ARG A 210 22.77 9.62 -3.85
C ARG A 210 21.87 9.19 -5.01
N VAL A 211 21.24 10.14 -5.71
CA VAL A 211 20.42 9.83 -6.89
C VAL A 211 21.27 9.20 -8.01
N VAL A 212 22.47 9.73 -8.26
CA VAL A 212 23.41 9.15 -9.24
C VAL A 212 23.90 7.78 -8.78
N LYS A 213 24.26 7.61 -7.50
CA LYS A 213 24.64 6.32 -6.91
C LYS A 213 23.55 5.28 -7.13
N LEU A 214 22.28 5.62 -6.86
CA LEU A 214 21.14 4.73 -7.13
C LEU A 214 21.10 4.34 -8.61
N LYS A 215 21.17 5.30 -9.54
CA LYS A 215 21.17 5.00 -10.99
C LYS A 215 22.31 4.07 -11.41
N VAL A 216 23.50 4.22 -10.82
CA VAL A 216 24.64 3.32 -11.05
C VAL A 216 24.37 1.93 -10.47
N GLN A 217 23.84 1.83 -9.25
CA GLN A 217 23.46 0.55 -8.63
C GLN A 217 22.39 -0.19 -9.44
N LEU A 218 21.52 0.56 -10.13
CA LEU A 218 20.49 0.02 -11.01
C LEU A 218 20.98 -0.25 -12.44
N GLY A 219 22.24 0.05 -12.77
CA GLY A 219 22.81 -0.18 -14.10
C GLY A 219 22.26 0.73 -15.21
N LEU A 220 21.58 1.84 -14.86
CA LEU A 220 20.80 2.65 -15.82
C LEU A 220 21.64 3.49 -16.78
N TYR A 221 22.95 3.60 -16.55
CA TYR A 221 23.88 4.21 -17.50
C TYR A 221 24.28 3.23 -18.61
N ASP A 222 24.24 1.93 -18.34
CA ASP A 222 24.56 0.88 -19.32
C ASP A 222 23.30 0.42 -20.07
N ASN A 223 22.18 0.27 -19.35
CA ASN A 223 20.88 -0.05 -19.91
C ASN A 223 19.79 0.85 -19.32
N ALA A 224 19.31 1.82 -20.10
CA ALA A 224 18.31 2.78 -19.67
C ALA A 224 16.88 2.19 -19.57
N LEU A 225 16.62 1.03 -20.16
CA LEU A 225 15.32 0.34 -20.17
C LEU A 225 15.54 -1.17 -19.90
N PRO A 226 15.87 -1.56 -18.66
CA PRO A 226 16.17 -2.94 -18.34
C PRO A 226 14.91 -3.81 -18.28
N GLY A 227 15.07 -5.13 -18.40
CA GLY A 227 14.00 -6.10 -18.13
C GLY A 227 13.28 -6.67 -19.35
N GLU A 228 13.70 -6.33 -20.58
CA GLU A 228 13.17 -6.96 -21.81
C GLU A 228 13.22 -8.50 -21.73
N GLU A 229 14.24 -9.07 -21.08
CA GLU A 229 14.40 -10.50 -20.87
C GLU A 229 13.31 -11.15 -20.00
N TYR A 230 12.50 -10.36 -19.30
CA TYR A 230 11.43 -10.83 -18.43
C TYR A 230 10.04 -10.74 -19.06
N LEU A 231 9.88 -10.16 -20.27
CA LEU A 231 8.59 -9.94 -20.91
C LEU A 231 7.76 -11.22 -21.04
N ASP A 232 8.37 -12.31 -21.50
CA ASP A 232 7.70 -13.61 -21.68
C ASP A 232 7.35 -14.30 -20.36
N LEU A 233 7.86 -13.80 -19.23
CA LEU A 233 7.57 -14.33 -17.91
C LEU A 233 6.39 -13.64 -17.24
N VAL A 234 5.94 -12.47 -17.71
CA VAL A 234 4.84 -11.73 -17.07
C VAL A 234 3.55 -12.53 -17.17
N GLY A 235 2.94 -12.82 -16.02
CA GLY A 235 1.67 -13.55 -15.96
C GLY A 235 1.77 -15.00 -16.44
N ASN A 236 2.97 -15.60 -16.38
CA ASN A 236 3.15 -16.98 -16.77
C ASN A 236 2.42 -17.95 -15.80
N VAL A 237 2.35 -19.23 -16.17
CA VAL A 237 1.64 -20.25 -15.39
C VAL A 237 2.17 -20.41 -13.96
N ASP A 238 3.48 -20.25 -13.76
CA ASP A 238 4.11 -20.37 -12.45
C ASP A 238 3.76 -19.19 -11.54
N ASP A 239 3.66 -17.98 -12.09
CA ASP A 239 3.25 -16.80 -11.34
C ASP A 239 1.77 -16.83 -10.97
N VAL A 240 0.92 -17.28 -11.91
CA VAL A 240 -0.50 -17.50 -11.64
C VAL A 240 -0.67 -18.55 -10.53
N ALA A 241 0.11 -19.64 -10.57
CA ALA A 241 0.11 -20.65 -9.51
C ALA A 241 0.62 -20.09 -8.16
N ALA A 242 1.68 -19.29 -8.18
CA ALA A 242 2.21 -18.64 -6.98
C ALA A 242 1.22 -17.63 -6.38
N ALA A 243 0.54 -16.84 -7.22
CA ALA A 243 -0.50 -15.91 -6.79
C ALA A 243 -1.70 -16.64 -6.17
N LEU A 244 -2.11 -17.77 -6.76
CA LEU A 244 -3.16 -18.63 -6.22
C LEU A 244 -2.78 -19.21 -4.86
N GLU A 245 -1.53 -19.66 -4.69
CA GLU A 245 -1.08 -20.23 -3.41
C GLU A 245 -0.96 -19.15 -2.33
N MET A 246 -0.41 -17.97 -2.66
CA MET A 246 -0.39 -16.83 -1.73
C MET A 246 -1.81 -16.44 -1.30
N ALA A 247 -2.78 -16.44 -2.24
CA ALA A 247 -4.18 -16.16 -1.91
C ALA A 247 -4.75 -17.22 -0.95
N ARG A 248 -4.46 -18.51 -1.16
CA ARG A 248 -4.92 -19.59 -0.27
C ARG A 248 -4.36 -19.48 1.14
N GLU A 249 -3.07 -19.18 1.27
CA GLU A 249 -2.42 -18.99 2.58
C GLU A 249 -2.93 -17.74 3.32
N SER A 250 -3.57 -16.80 2.61
CA SER A 250 -4.07 -15.54 3.16
C SER A 250 -5.56 -15.56 3.56
N ILE A 251 -6.30 -16.65 3.26
CA ILE A 251 -7.72 -16.76 3.62
C ILE A 251 -7.85 -17.17 5.10
N ILE A 252 -8.58 -16.36 5.87
CA ILE A 252 -8.82 -16.61 7.30
C ILE A 252 -10.22 -17.20 7.48
N LEU A 253 -10.29 -18.41 8.05
CA LEU A 253 -11.54 -19.01 8.51
C LEU A 253 -11.87 -18.49 9.92
N LEU A 254 -12.77 -17.51 10.01
CA LEU A 254 -13.16 -16.91 11.29
C LEU A 254 -14.11 -17.79 12.11
N GLN A 255 -15.04 -18.48 11.44
CA GLN A 255 -16.06 -19.28 12.10
C GLN A 255 -16.46 -20.49 11.26
N ASN A 256 -16.72 -21.63 11.90
CA ASN A 256 -17.18 -22.85 11.25
C ASN A 256 -18.12 -23.65 12.18
N ASN A 257 -19.37 -23.21 12.28
CA ASN A 257 -20.38 -23.88 13.09
C ASN A 257 -20.76 -25.22 12.47
N ASP A 258 -21.02 -26.22 13.31
CA ASP A 258 -21.49 -27.56 12.92
C ASP A 258 -20.61 -28.30 11.90
N ARG A 259 -19.33 -27.90 11.78
CA ARG A 259 -18.40 -28.41 10.75
C ARG A 259 -18.99 -28.27 9.34
N THR A 260 -19.65 -27.15 9.09
CA THR A 260 -20.25 -26.81 7.79
C THR A 260 -19.22 -26.83 6.65
N LEU A 261 -18.02 -26.31 6.90
CA LEU A 261 -16.90 -26.36 5.97
C LEU A 261 -15.93 -27.51 6.33
N PRO A 262 -15.32 -28.20 5.32
CA PRO A 262 -15.46 -27.98 3.88
C PRO A 262 -16.77 -28.55 3.31
N LEU A 263 -17.28 -27.92 2.24
CA LEU A 263 -18.46 -28.41 1.51
C LEU A 263 -18.15 -29.67 0.70
N SER A 264 -19.15 -30.53 0.56
CA SER A 264 -19.13 -31.64 -0.41
C SER A 264 -19.19 -31.10 -1.84
N THR A 265 -18.54 -31.79 -2.79
CA THR A 265 -18.61 -31.45 -4.23
C THR A 265 -20.03 -31.58 -4.82
N ASN A 266 -20.92 -32.30 -4.12
CA ASN A 266 -22.31 -32.47 -4.54
C ASN A 266 -23.28 -31.55 -3.76
N ALA A 267 -22.76 -30.60 -2.98
CA ALA A 267 -23.58 -29.67 -2.21
C ALA A 267 -24.43 -28.80 -3.16
N SER A 268 -25.70 -28.61 -2.80
CA SER A 268 -26.57 -27.65 -3.49
C SER A 268 -26.35 -26.26 -2.89
N ILE A 269 -25.88 -25.32 -3.72
CA ILE A 269 -25.42 -24.00 -3.30
C ILE A 269 -26.22 -22.92 -4.01
N PHE A 270 -26.77 -22.00 -3.23
CA PHE A 270 -27.18 -20.70 -3.72
C PHE A 270 -26.09 -19.67 -3.49
N LEU A 271 -25.56 -19.11 -4.57
CA LEU A 271 -24.57 -18.03 -4.49
C LEU A 271 -25.25 -16.68 -4.64
N THR A 272 -24.89 -15.74 -3.77
CA THR A 272 -25.50 -14.42 -3.77
C THR A 272 -24.56 -13.36 -3.18
N GLY A 273 -24.98 -12.10 -3.21
CA GLY A 273 -24.21 -10.95 -2.73
C GLY A 273 -23.53 -10.15 -3.85
N HIS A 274 -23.40 -8.84 -3.61
CA HIS A 274 -23.04 -7.84 -4.62
C HIS A 274 -21.61 -7.98 -5.19
N THR A 275 -20.72 -8.70 -4.51
CA THR A 275 -19.32 -8.90 -4.93
C THR A 275 -19.06 -10.30 -5.51
N ALA A 276 -20.07 -11.18 -5.54
CA ALA A 276 -19.89 -12.57 -5.94
C ALA A 276 -19.38 -12.74 -7.38
N ASP A 277 -19.79 -11.84 -8.28
CA ASP A 277 -19.43 -11.86 -9.71
C ASP A 277 -18.52 -10.68 -10.10
N ARG A 278 -17.61 -10.27 -9.20
CA ARG A 278 -16.69 -9.14 -9.44
C ARG A 278 -15.25 -9.51 -9.07
N ILE A 279 -14.33 -9.41 -10.04
CA ILE A 279 -12.91 -9.69 -9.83
C ILE A 279 -12.24 -8.52 -9.12
N ALA A 280 -12.54 -7.30 -9.55
CA ALA A 280 -11.94 -6.06 -9.07
C ALA A 280 -12.03 -5.87 -7.54
N TYR A 281 -13.14 -6.29 -6.93
CA TYR A 281 -13.34 -6.22 -5.48
C TYR A 281 -12.31 -7.03 -4.69
N ARG A 282 -11.72 -8.05 -5.31
CA ARG A 282 -10.70 -8.91 -4.71
C ARG A 282 -9.29 -8.36 -4.86
N CYS A 283 -9.09 -7.43 -5.78
CA CYS A 283 -7.79 -6.82 -6.07
C CYS A 283 -7.48 -5.67 -5.09
N GLY A 284 -8.50 -5.09 -4.46
CA GLY A 284 -8.35 -3.98 -3.52
C GLY A 284 -7.83 -2.70 -4.18
N GLY A 285 -7.52 -1.69 -3.37
CA GLY A 285 -6.88 -0.48 -3.88
C GLY A 285 -5.43 -0.71 -4.29
N TRP A 286 -4.84 0.27 -4.97
CA TRP A 286 -3.53 0.16 -5.63
C TRP A 286 -3.40 -0.91 -6.72
N SER A 287 -4.51 -1.50 -7.14
CA SER A 287 -4.60 -2.26 -8.37
C SER A 287 -4.87 -1.32 -9.55
N VAL A 288 -3.84 -1.06 -10.36
CA VAL A 288 -3.87 -0.04 -11.40
C VAL A 288 -3.93 -0.67 -12.79
N SER A 289 -4.87 -0.21 -13.62
CA SER A 289 -4.92 -0.46 -15.06
C SER A 289 -4.95 0.86 -15.83
N GLY A 290 -4.50 0.85 -17.09
CA GLY A 290 -4.36 2.05 -17.92
C GLY A 290 -5.57 3.00 -17.91
N LYS A 291 -5.23 4.31 -17.89
CA LYS A 291 -6.03 5.54 -17.69
C LYS A 291 -6.36 5.89 -16.24
N GLN A 292 -5.46 6.69 -15.66
CA GLN A 292 -5.74 7.61 -14.56
C GLN A 292 -6.98 8.45 -14.87
N THR A 293 -8.09 8.19 -14.19
CA THR A 293 -9.18 9.18 -14.05
C THR A 293 -9.35 9.51 -12.58
N THR A 294 -9.50 10.79 -12.31
CA THR A 294 -9.21 11.52 -11.07
C THR A 294 -10.12 11.24 -9.88
N SER A 295 -10.83 10.10 -9.80
CA SER A 295 -11.73 9.89 -8.64
C SER A 295 -12.07 8.46 -8.24
N THR A 296 -11.81 7.43 -9.04
CA THR A 296 -11.98 6.02 -8.61
C THR A 296 -11.14 5.14 -9.52
N TYR A 297 -10.07 4.53 -9.01
CA TYR A 297 -9.46 3.37 -9.70
C TYR A 297 -10.31 2.14 -9.38
N ASP A 298 -11.50 2.06 -9.97
CA ASP A 298 -12.12 0.75 -10.17
C ASP A 298 -11.33 0.11 -11.31
N ILE A 299 -10.39 -0.79 -10.98
CA ILE A 299 -9.86 -1.70 -11.99
C ILE A 299 -11.06 -2.45 -12.60
N SER A 300 -11.22 -2.43 -13.92
CA SER A 300 -12.28 -3.23 -14.54
C SER A 300 -11.92 -4.70 -14.42
N ASP A 301 -12.91 -5.58 -14.36
CA ASP A 301 -12.66 -7.03 -14.34
C ASP A 301 -11.84 -7.47 -15.57
N ASP A 302 -12.05 -6.80 -16.72
CA ASP A 302 -11.28 -6.99 -17.97
C ASP A 302 -9.79 -6.69 -17.84
N ALA A 303 -9.39 -5.85 -16.87
CA ALA A 303 -8.00 -5.51 -16.63
C ALA A 303 -7.27 -6.54 -15.75
N VAL A 304 -7.95 -7.60 -15.32
CA VAL A 304 -7.39 -8.70 -14.52
C VAL A 304 -7.56 -10.02 -15.30
N PRO A 305 -6.80 -10.23 -16.39
CA PRO A 305 -7.06 -11.30 -17.36
C PRO A 305 -6.90 -12.73 -16.80
N HIS A 306 -6.22 -12.89 -15.66
CA HIS A 306 -6.05 -14.17 -14.97
C HIS A 306 -6.96 -14.30 -13.73
N GLY A 307 -7.79 -13.30 -13.45
CA GLY A 307 -8.73 -13.32 -12.34
C GLY A 307 -9.95 -14.19 -12.64
N ILE A 308 -10.55 -14.73 -11.58
CA ILE A 308 -11.84 -15.43 -11.64
C ILE A 308 -12.76 -14.84 -10.57
N SER A 309 -14.06 -14.69 -10.86
CA SER A 309 -15.03 -14.28 -9.83
C SER A 309 -15.32 -15.45 -8.88
N VAL A 310 -15.93 -15.17 -7.71
CA VAL A 310 -16.36 -16.26 -6.80
C VAL A 310 -17.42 -17.13 -7.49
N LYS A 311 -18.30 -16.49 -8.26
CA LYS A 311 -19.29 -17.17 -9.10
C LYS A 311 -18.63 -18.08 -10.12
N ASP A 312 -17.69 -17.60 -10.92
CA ASP A 312 -17.05 -18.45 -11.94
C ASP A 312 -16.26 -19.60 -11.29
N GLY A 313 -15.58 -19.32 -10.18
CA GLY A 313 -14.88 -20.35 -9.39
C GLY A 313 -15.82 -21.42 -8.84
N LEU A 314 -16.99 -21.04 -8.34
CA LEU A 314 -18.01 -21.98 -7.86
C LEU A 314 -18.73 -22.69 -9.01
N GLU A 315 -19.06 -22.03 -10.12
CA GLU A 315 -19.68 -22.65 -11.30
C GLU A 315 -18.75 -23.69 -11.94
N ALA A 316 -17.43 -23.48 -11.88
CA ALA A 316 -16.45 -24.48 -12.30
C ALA A 316 -16.49 -25.75 -11.42
N ILE A 317 -17.07 -25.68 -10.22
CA ILE A 317 -17.10 -26.76 -9.21
C ILE A 317 -18.52 -27.31 -8.99
N ALA A 318 -19.59 -26.51 -9.14
CA ALA A 318 -20.95 -26.81 -8.68
C ALA A 318 -22.05 -26.41 -9.70
N ALA A 319 -23.13 -27.20 -9.76
CA ALA A 319 -24.30 -26.95 -10.61
C ALA A 319 -25.29 -25.94 -9.97
N LYS A 320 -25.82 -25.03 -10.79
CA LYS A 320 -26.70 -23.89 -10.41
C LYS A 320 -27.98 -24.31 -9.68
N GLU A 321 -28.39 -23.65 -8.59
CA GLU A 321 -29.81 -23.41 -8.24
C GLU A 321 -30.08 -22.44 -7.06
N LEU A 322 -31.36 -22.15 -6.80
CA LEU A 322 -31.93 -21.06 -5.97
C LEU A 322 -31.90 -21.32 -4.43
N ALA A 323 -31.90 -20.25 -3.63
CA ALA A 323 -31.76 -20.25 -2.15
C ALA A 323 -32.69 -21.22 -1.40
N ALA A 324 -34.00 -21.12 -1.61
CA ALA A 324 -34.99 -21.91 -0.87
C ALA A 324 -34.96 -23.42 -1.21
N LYS A 325 -34.22 -23.79 -2.26
CA LYS A 325 -34.03 -25.18 -2.69
C LYS A 325 -32.63 -25.71 -2.35
N SER A 326 -31.73 -24.83 -1.91
CA SER A 326 -30.32 -25.14 -1.69
C SER A 326 -30.04 -25.47 -0.23
N GLU A 327 -29.15 -26.44 -0.01
CA GLU A 327 -28.69 -26.82 1.34
C GLU A 327 -27.87 -25.70 1.99
N TYR A 328 -27.08 -25.01 1.18
CA TYR A 328 -26.19 -23.94 1.62
C TYR A 328 -26.44 -22.66 0.82
N THR A 329 -26.29 -21.51 1.47
CA THR A 329 -26.19 -20.21 0.81
C THR A 329 -24.83 -19.60 1.07
N ILE A 330 -24.10 -19.27 0.01
CA ILE A 330 -22.87 -18.49 0.09
C ILE A 330 -23.22 -17.04 -0.23
N ALA A 331 -23.09 -16.15 0.76
CA ALA A 331 -23.27 -14.72 0.57
C ALA A 331 -21.91 -14.01 0.56
N VAL A 332 -21.57 -13.40 -0.58
CA VAL A 332 -20.32 -12.67 -0.79
C VAL A 332 -20.58 -11.18 -0.60
N ILE A 333 -20.04 -10.62 0.48
CA ILE A 333 -20.28 -9.25 0.92
C ILE A 333 -18.96 -8.55 1.27
N GLY A 334 -19.00 -7.27 1.64
CA GLY A 334 -17.80 -6.51 2.00
C GLY A 334 -17.76 -5.10 1.43
N GLU A 335 -16.57 -4.63 1.09
CA GLU A 335 -16.28 -3.25 0.71
C GLU A 335 -15.93 -3.12 -0.78
N GLN A 336 -16.32 -1.99 -1.39
CA GLN A 336 -15.74 -1.57 -2.66
C GLN A 336 -14.26 -1.20 -2.45
N PRO A 337 -13.36 -1.48 -3.42
CA PRO A 337 -11.99 -0.98 -3.37
C PRO A 337 -11.91 0.54 -3.19
N TYR A 338 -10.93 0.98 -2.42
CA TYR A 338 -10.63 2.40 -2.15
C TYR A 338 -9.13 2.59 -1.97
N HIS A 339 -8.65 3.83 -2.02
CA HIS A 339 -7.25 4.15 -1.75
C HIS A 339 -7.13 5.51 -1.06
N GLU A 340 -6.16 5.60 -0.15
CA GLU A 340 -5.78 6.86 0.50
C GLU A 340 -6.99 7.63 1.08
N LYS A 341 -6.95 8.96 1.01
CA LYS A 341 -7.99 9.88 1.47
C LYS A 341 -9.40 9.57 0.95
N THR A 342 -9.55 8.99 -0.25
CA THR A 342 -10.88 8.67 -0.80
C THR A 342 -11.58 7.54 -0.07
N GLY A 343 -10.84 6.73 0.70
CA GLY A 343 -11.40 5.69 1.55
C GLY A 343 -11.65 6.11 3.00
N ASP A 344 -11.50 7.39 3.35
CA ASP A 344 -11.78 7.83 4.72
C ASP A 344 -13.25 7.58 5.09
N LEU A 345 -13.46 7.16 6.33
CA LEU A 345 -14.78 6.91 6.91
C LEU A 345 -14.76 7.16 8.42
N ASP A 346 -15.94 7.36 8.98
CA ASP A 346 -16.14 7.65 10.40
C ASP A 346 -16.75 6.47 11.17
N ASP A 347 -17.11 5.38 10.47
CA ASP A 347 -17.78 4.22 11.04
C ASP A 347 -17.30 2.91 10.37
N LEU A 348 -17.00 1.91 11.20
CA LEU A 348 -16.59 0.57 10.80
C LEU A 348 -17.76 -0.37 10.45
N ALA A 349 -19.02 0.05 10.65
CA ALA A 349 -20.19 -0.73 10.23
C ALA A 349 -20.11 -1.08 8.74
N LEU A 350 -20.45 -2.32 8.36
CA LEU A 350 -20.55 -2.74 6.97
C LEU A 350 -21.42 -1.77 6.14
N PRO A 351 -21.17 -1.63 4.82
CA PRO A 351 -22.01 -0.78 3.97
C PRO A 351 -23.50 -1.10 4.13
N ALA A 352 -24.32 -0.05 4.17
CA ALA A 352 -25.73 -0.14 4.54
C ALA A 352 -26.51 -1.19 3.73
N GLY A 353 -27.36 -1.96 4.41
CA GLY A 353 -28.22 -2.98 3.81
C GLY A 353 -27.58 -4.36 3.72
N GLN A 354 -26.26 -4.51 3.87
CA GLN A 354 -25.61 -5.83 3.80
C GLN A 354 -25.96 -6.71 5.00
N ILE A 355 -26.04 -6.14 6.21
CA ILE A 355 -26.41 -6.90 7.42
C ILE A 355 -27.85 -7.39 7.34
N GLU A 356 -28.78 -6.50 6.98
CA GLU A 356 -30.19 -6.82 6.82
C GLU A 356 -30.39 -7.88 5.74
N TYR A 357 -29.68 -7.73 4.61
CA TYR A 357 -29.69 -8.70 3.52
C TYR A 357 -29.28 -10.11 3.96
N VAL A 358 -28.20 -10.24 4.74
CA VAL A 358 -27.80 -11.54 5.28
C VAL A 358 -28.80 -12.08 6.29
N LYS A 359 -29.37 -11.23 7.16
CA LYS A 359 -30.41 -11.64 8.12
C LYS A 359 -31.66 -12.18 7.41
N GLU A 360 -32.08 -11.54 6.32
CA GLU A 360 -33.19 -12.02 5.49
C GLU A 360 -32.87 -13.38 4.84
N ILE A 361 -31.65 -13.57 4.32
CA ILE A 361 -31.19 -14.88 3.81
C ILE A 361 -31.24 -15.95 4.91
N ALA A 362 -30.70 -15.64 6.09
CA ALA A 362 -30.66 -16.59 7.21
C ALA A 362 -32.07 -16.98 7.68
N SER A 363 -33.05 -16.08 7.57
CA SER A 363 -34.46 -16.34 7.93
C SER A 363 -35.11 -17.44 7.07
N THR A 364 -34.52 -17.78 5.92
CA THR A 364 -34.98 -18.89 5.06
C THR A 364 -34.68 -20.27 5.63
N GLY A 365 -33.81 -20.38 6.64
CA GLY A 365 -33.38 -21.64 7.25
C GLY A 365 -32.25 -22.36 6.49
N THR A 366 -31.74 -21.77 5.41
CA THR A 366 -30.51 -22.24 4.72
C THR A 366 -29.27 -22.07 5.61
N LYS A 367 -28.26 -22.94 5.46
CA LYS A 367 -26.98 -22.77 6.14
C LYS A 367 -26.18 -21.66 5.43
N VAL A 368 -25.98 -20.54 6.10
CA VAL A 368 -25.28 -19.38 5.53
C VAL A 368 -23.77 -19.51 5.73
N ILE A 369 -23.03 -19.28 4.64
CA ILE A 369 -21.57 -19.12 4.63
C ILE A 369 -21.28 -17.72 4.12
N LEU A 370 -20.58 -16.93 4.93
CA LEU A 370 -20.17 -15.57 4.56
C LEU A 370 -18.77 -15.58 3.98
N VAL A 371 -18.62 -14.91 2.84
CA VAL A 371 -17.31 -14.60 2.25
C VAL A 371 -17.18 -13.08 2.27
N LEU A 372 -16.15 -12.59 2.96
CA LEU A 372 -15.90 -11.17 3.16
C LEU A 372 -14.72 -10.72 2.29
N PHE A 373 -14.94 -9.70 1.47
CA PHE A 373 -13.86 -8.96 0.78
C PHE A 373 -13.82 -7.54 1.32
N GLU A 374 -12.83 -7.23 2.14
CA GLU A 374 -12.72 -5.95 2.86
C GLU A 374 -11.26 -5.50 2.95
N GLY A 375 -11.04 -4.18 2.93
CA GLY A 375 -9.71 -3.59 3.04
C GLY A 375 -9.35 -3.16 4.48
N ARG A 376 -10.31 -3.30 5.41
CA ARG A 376 -10.13 -3.04 6.84
C ARG A 376 -11.14 -3.87 7.63
N PRO A 377 -10.91 -4.14 8.93
CA PRO A 377 -11.81 -5.00 9.70
C PRO A 377 -13.15 -4.28 9.97
N ARG A 378 -14.23 -4.69 9.27
CA ARG A 378 -15.57 -4.14 9.47
C ARG A 378 -16.26 -4.78 10.68
N LEU A 379 -17.19 -4.03 11.28
CA LEU A 379 -18.03 -4.56 12.36
C LEU A 379 -19.08 -5.50 11.75
N LEU A 380 -18.99 -6.78 12.11
CA LEU A 380 -19.91 -7.83 11.65
C LEU A 380 -21.20 -7.92 12.48
N GLY A 381 -21.24 -7.28 13.66
CA GLY A 381 -22.43 -7.21 14.50
C GLY A 381 -22.98 -8.59 14.88
N GLU A 382 -24.27 -8.81 14.59
CA GLU A 382 -25.01 -10.06 14.85
C GLU A 382 -25.20 -10.91 13.60
N LEU A 383 -24.27 -10.84 12.65
CA LEU A 383 -24.29 -11.76 11.52
C LEU A 383 -24.20 -13.23 12.01
N PRO A 384 -24.96 -14.16 11.40
CA PRO A 384 -25.14 -15.53 11.88
C PRO A 384 -23.90 -16.43 11.74
#